data_AF-A0A2J6J279-F1
#
_entry.id   AF-A0A2J6J279-F1
#
_cell.length_a   1.000
_cell.length_b   1.000
_cell.length_c   1.000
_cell.angle_alpha   90.00
_cell.angle_beta   90.00
_cell.angle_gamma   90.00
#
_symmetry.space_group_name_H-M   'P 1'
#
loop_
_entity.id
_entity.type
_entity.pdbx_description
1 polymer ?
#
loop_
_entity_poly.entity_id
_entity_poly.type
_entity_poly.pdbx_seq_one_letter_code
_entity_poly.pdbx_strand_id
1 'polypeptide(L)'
;MNSQIPGEIISAAIAVAYPADQEKPAVVMEYAATGNKEVIEGIARRMAEEAMRTRGLEIREIRSVAVQHRVEKMACVAAAVILYSDI
;
A
#
# COMPACT_ATOMS: atom_id res chain seq x y z
N MET A 1 -7.02 -2.58 -8.37
CA MET A 1 -6.75 -2.44 -9.81
C MET A 1 -7.34 -3.63 -10.54
N ASN A 2 -7.97 -3.41 -11.69
CA ASN A 2 -8.48 -4.46 -12.57
C ASN A 2 -7.82 -4.40 -13.95
N SER A 3 -7.82 -5.53 -14.65
CA SER A 3 -7.40 -5.62 -16.05
C SER A 3 -8.11 -6.75 -16.78
N GLN A 4 -8.24 -6.58 -18.09
CA GLN A 4 -8.77 -7.55 -19.06
C GLN A 4 -7.71 -8.00 -20.07
N ILE A 5 -6.44 -7.65 -19.88
CA ILE A 5 -5.34 -7.96 -20.81
C ILE A 5 -4.64 -9.24 -20.35
N PRO A 6 -4.80 -10.40 -21.05
CA PRO A 6 -4.14 -11.63 -20.66
C PRO A 6 -2.62 -11.49 -20.62
N GLY A 7 -2.00 -12.04 -19.59
CA GLY A 7 -0.55 -12.00 -19.37
C GLY A 7 -0.04 -10.76 -18.64
N GLU A 8 -0.84 -9.69 -18.54
CA GLU A 8 -0.48 -8.49 -17.77
C GLU A 8 -0.35 -8.83 -16.28
N ILE A 9 0.65 -8.23 -15.62
CA ILE A 9 0.81 -8.33 -14.16
C ILE A 9 0.19 -7.08 -13.55
N ILE A 10 -0.89 -7.26 -12.78
CA ILE A 10 -1.51 -6.21 -11.98
C ILE A 10 -1.18 -6.40 -10.51
N SER A 11 -0.93 -5.30 -9.81
CA SER A 11 -0.53 -5.32 -8.40
C SER A 11 -1.24 -4.24 -7.60
N ALA A 12 -1.44 -4.51 -6.31
CA ALA A 12 -1.96 -3.55 -5.35
C ALA A 12 -1.17 -3.69 -4.04
N ALA A 13 -0.88 -2.57 -3.40
CA ALA A 13 -0.15 -2.48 -2.14
C ALA A 13 -0.77 -1.44 -1.21
N ILE A 14 -0.57 -1.66 0.08
CA ILE A 14 -0.92 -0.74 1.16
C ILE A 14 0.28 -0.64 2.10
N ALA A 15 0.58 0.56 2.58
CA ALA A 15 1.63 0.82 3.57
C ALA A 15 1.06 1.66 4.72
N VAL A 16 1.46 1.33 5.94
CA VAL A 16 1.10 2.06 7.16
C VAL A 16 2.39 2.53 7.83
N ALA A 17 2.60 3.84 7.88
CA ALA A 17 3.69 4.45 8.62
C ALA A 17 3.22 4.90 10.00
N TYR A 18 3.83 4.33 11.04
CA TYR A 18 3.53 4.64 12.43
C TYR A 18 4.51 5.69 12.96
N PRO A 19 4.03 6.80 13.57
CA PRO A 19 4.90 7.81 14.16
C PRO A 19 5.65 7.27 15.39
N ALA A 20 6.79 7.91 15.69
CA ALA A 20 7.50 7.75 16.96
C ALA A 20 6.68 8.31 18.13
N ASP A 21 6.06 9.48 17.93
CA ASP A 21 5.10 10.06 18.87
C ASP A 21 3.74 9.33 18.76
N GLN A 22 3.39 8.55 19.78
CA GLN A 22 2.18 7.72 19.80
C GLN A 22 0.88 8.54 19.92
N GLU A 23 0.95 9.83 20.24
CA GLU A 23 -0.19 10.75 20.23
C GLU A 23 -0.54 11.25 18.81
N LYS A 24 0.29 10.92 17.82
CA LYS A 24 0.08 11.28 16.42
C LYS A 24 -0.57 10.14 15.64
N PRO A 25 -1.45 10.44 14.67
CA PRO A 25 -2.05 9.42 13.83
C PRO A 25 -1.02 8.79 12.90
N ALA A 26 -1.16 7.48 12.67
CA ALA A 26 -0.46 6.79 11.59
C ALA A 26 -0.96 7.26 10.22
N VAL A 27 -0.11 7.12 9.21
CA VAL A 27 -0.45 7.40 7.81
C VAL A 27 -0.64 6.09 7.07
N VAL A 28 -1.77 5.94 6.38
CA VAL A 28 -2.05 4.84 5.46
C VAL A 28 -1.90 5.35 4.03
N MET A 29 -1.20 4.61 3.17
CA MET A 29 -1.02 4.90 1.75
C MET A 29 -1.22 3.66 0.89
N GLU A 30 -2.11 3.77 -0.09
CA GLU A 30 -2.37 2.76 -1.10
C GLU A 30 -1.66 3.08 -2.41
N TYR A 31 -1.29 2.03 -3.15
CA TYR A 31 -0.87 2.16 -4.53
C TYR A 31 -1.24 0.91 -5.34
N ALA A 32 -1.76 1.10 -6.55
CA ALA A 32 -2.09 -0.01 -7.44
C ALA A 32 -1.77 0.36 -8.88
N ALA A 33 -1.02 -0.51 -9.56
CA ALA A 33 -0.56 -0.31 -10.94
C ALA A 33 -0.15 -1.65 -11.56
N THR A 34 0.15 -1.62 -12.85
CA THR A 34 0.80 -2.75 -13.52
C THR A 34 2.24 -2.89 -13.03
N GLY A 35 2.74 -4.12 -12.98
CA GLY A 35 4.11 -4.43 -12.59
C GLY A 35 4.21 -5.33 -11.35
N ASN A 36 5.45 -5.70 -11.00
CA ASN A 36 5.72 -6.62 -9.90
C ASN A 36 5.40 -6.01 -8.54
N LYS A 37 4.86 -6.83 -7.63
CA LYS A 37 4.44 -6.39 -6.29
C LYS A 37 5.54 -5.69 -5.51
N GLU A 38 6.80 -6.09 -5.65
CA GLU A 38 7.92 -5.50 -4.90
C GLU A 38 8.12 -4.01 -5.27
N VAL A 39 7.93 -3.66 -6.54
CA VAL A 39 8.01 -2.28 -7.02
C VAL A 39 6.81 -1.47 -6.51
N ILE A 40 5.62 -2.05 -6.60
CA ILE A 40 4.37 -1.40 -6.18
C ILE A 40 4.35 -1.18 -4.66
N GLU A 41 4.81 -2.16 -3.88
CA GLU A 41 4.99 -2.05 -2.43
C GLU A 41 6.02 -0.99 -2.07
N GLY A 42 7.17 -0.96 -2.76
CA GLY A 42 8.18 0.08 -2.58
C GLY A 42 7.67 1.49 -2.90
N ILE A 43 6.71 1.65 -3.82
CA ILE A 43 6.06 2.94 -4.08
C ILE A 43 5.13 3.32 -2.92
N ALA A 44 4.26 2.42 -2.48
CA ALA A 44 3.36 2.68 -1.35
C ALA A 44 4.14 3.05 -0.07
N ARG A 45 5.25 2.36 0.21
CA ARG A 45 6.14 2.68 1.33
C ARG A 45 6.74 4.08 1.22
N ARG A 46 7.27 4.45 0.05
CA ARG A 46 7.81 5.80 -0.19
C ARG A 46 6.75 6.89 -0.06
N MET A 47 5.52 6.63 -0.51
CA MET A 47 4.39 7.55 -0.32
C MET A 47 4.09 7.75 1.17
N ALA A 48 4.12 6.69 1.97
CA ALA A 48 3.92 6.78 3.41
C ALA A 48 5.08 7.55 4.08
N GLU A 49 6.34 7.29 3.68
CA GLU A 49 7.51 8.03 4.15
C GLU A 49 7.44 9.53 3.83
N GLU A 50 7.06 9.88 2.61
CA GLU A 50 6.89 11.28 2.18
C GLU A 50 5.78 11.98 2.98
N ALA A 51 4.67 11.28 3.21
CA ALA A 51 3.56 11.82 3.97
C ALA A 51 3.91 12.06 5.44
N MET A 52 4.75 11.23 6.04
CA MET A 52 5.29 11.48 7.39
C MET A 52 6.24 12.68 7.39
N ARG A 53 7.17 12.74 6.42
CA ARG A 53 8.15 13.81 6.29
C ARG A 53 7.49 15.18 6.11
N THR A 54 6.50 15.27 5.23
CA THR A 54 5.73 16.51 4.99
C THR A 54 4.93 16.97 6.20
N ARG A 55 4.63 16.07 7.15
CA ARG A 55 3.99 16.39 8.44
C ARG A 55 4.99 16.67 9.56
N GLY A 56 6.30 16.57 9.29
CA GLY A 56 7.34 16.70 10.31
C GLY A 56 7.31 15.59 11.36
N LEU A 57 6.81 14.40 11.01
CA LEU A 57 6.70 13.26 11.92
C LEU A 57 7.85 12.29 11.74
N GLU A 58 8.52 11.93 12.83
CA GLU A 58 9.50 10.84 12.86
C GLU A 58 8.79 9.48 12.74
N ILE A 59 9.37 8.57 11.96
CA ILE A 59 8.79 7.25 11.68
C ILE A 59 9.39 6.22 12.64
N ARG A 60 8.53 5.51 13.36
CA ARG A 60 8.92 4.37 14.20
C ARG A 60 9.04 3.08 13.39
N GLU A 61 8.02 2.79 12.58
CA GLU A 61 8.00 1.63 11.71
C GLU A 61 7.08 1.86 10.51
N ILE A 62 7.32 1.13 9.42
CA ILE A 62 6.42 1.06 8.28
C ILE A 62 6.10 -0.40 8.00
N ARG A 63 4.82 -0.75 8.11
CA ARG A 63 4.29 -2.06 7.71
C ARG A 63 3.66 -1.95 6.34
N SER A 64 3.84 -2.96 5.51
CA SER A 64 3.26 -2.98 4.17
C SER A 64 2.87 -4.39 3.77
N VAL A 65 1.92 -4.49 2.86
CA VAL A 65 1.56 -5.73 2.18
C VAL A 65 1.22 -5.42 0.73
N ALA A 66 1.59 -6.33 -0.16
CA ALA A 66 1.25 -6.25 -1.57
C ALA A 66 0.84 -7.61 -2.12
N VAL A 67 -0.05 -7.55 -3.11
CA VAL A 67 -0.51 -8.70 -3.87
C VAL A 67 -0.35 -8.41 -5.36
N GLN A 68 -0.04 -9.45 -6.13
CA GLN A 68 -0.03 -9.39 -7.59
C GLN A 68 -0.80 -10.55 -8.19
N HIS A 69 -1.27 -10.36 -9.41
CA HIS A 69 -1.88 -11.40 -10.21
C HIS A 69 -1.49 -11.25 -11.67
N ARG A 70 -1.21 -12.36 -12.34
CA ARG A 70 -1.08 -12.40 -13.80
C ARG A 70 -2.45 -12.66 -14.39
N VAL A 71 -2.98 -11.70 -15.13
CA VAL A 71 -4.33 -11.76 -15.69
C VAL A 71 -4.47 -12.94 -16.64
N GLU A 72 -5.48 -13.79 -16.43
CA GLU A 72 -5.82 -14.87 -17.35
C GLU A 72 -6.83 -14.42 -18.42
N LYS A 73 -7.88 -13.70 -18.00
CA LYS A 73 -8.93 -13.16 -18.89
C LYS A 73 -9.47 -11.82 -18.38
N MET A 74 -9.97 -11.80 -17.16
CA MET A 74 -10.42 -10.60 -16.46
C MET A 74 -10.16 -10.80 -14.98
N ALA A 75 -9.39 -9.90 -14.37
CA ALA A 75 -8.96 -10.05 -12.99
C ALA A 75 -8.91 -8.71 -12.25
N CYS A 76 -8.91 -8.79 -10.92
CA CYS A 76 -8.75 -7.66 -10.03
C CYS A 76 -7.85 -8.03 -8.85
N VAL A 77 -7.04 -7.08 -8.41
CA VAL A 77 -6.25 -7.13 -7.18
C VAL A 77 -6.61 -5.95 -6.28
N ALA A 78 -6.64 -6.20 -4.97
CA ALA A 78 -6.91 -5.21 -3.95
C ALA A 78 -6.01 -5.41 -2.74
N ALA A 79 -5.62 -4.31 -2.10
CA ALA A 79 -4.96 -4.27 -0.81
C ALA A 79 -5.70 -3.23 0.04
N ALA A 80 -5.92 -3.52 1.32
CA ALA A 80 -6.73 -2.67 2.19
C ALA A 80 -6.22 -2.71 3.63
N VAL A 81 -6.46 -1.62 4.36
CA VAL A 81 -6.41 -1.57 5.83
C VAL A 81 -7.84 -1.57 6.32
N ILE A 82 -8.17 -2.52 7.19
CA ILE A 82 -9.48 -2.58 7.84
C ILE A 82 -9.34 -1.95 9.22
N LEU A 83 -9.94 -0.76 9.39
CA LEU A 83 -10.10 -0.16 10.71
C LEU A 83 -11.34 -0.78 11.34
N TYR A 84 -11.15 -1.44 12.47
CA TYR A 84 -12.20 -2.15 13.19
C TYR A 84 -12.17 -1.76 14.67
N SER A 85 -13.32 -1.88 15.31
CA SER A 85 -13.55 -1.51 16.70
C SER A 85 -14.39 -2.59 17.36
N ASP A 86 -13.95 -3.12 18.49
CA ASP A 86 -14.63 -4.18 19.25
C ASP A 86 -15.67 -3.64 20.25
N ILE A 87 -15.90 -2.32 20.25
CA ILE A 87 -16.84 -1.60 21.14
C ILE A 87 -18.18 -1.33 20.47
#